data_AF-A0A2P8W1Q3-F1
#
_entry.id   AF-A0A2P8W1Q3-F1
#
_cell.length_a   1.000
_cell.length_b   1.000
_cell.length_c   1.000
_cell.angle_alpha   90.00
_cell.angle_beta   90.00
_cell.angle_gamma   90.00
#
_symmetry.space_group_name_H-M   'P 1'
#
loop_
_entity.id
_entity.type
_entity.pdbx_description
1 polymer ?
#
loop_
_entity_poly.entity_id
_entity_poly.type
_entity_poly.pdbx_seq_one_letter_code
_entity_poly.pdbx_strand_id
1 'polypeptide(L)'
;MLNFVDESIDSGFPSNDLIVFLNELYNELLLVLEESGRHSSPENKTENYIAEKNFERGVKFAYDFANRFTELALSSSPAPAAVERYEPVDSEFFFSNKAFGKTLKYLIAWDNLCRNVLSESAYFSQAHLLEARTDINASIEMAISFYYKQSFQILRGFLESSILPVYFCDQPSEFEKWRSNDYRVPAFRGKNGLLKKMVDSSLISSELCHDFSELYCQLNGSIHGGEKYLVNKGIHSRSWSGLLFKEEDFLDWCETVSRAIALGSKLLFINVNQLKKIRDSSLLMCLTCHNSEDLGIDEFVFGCKTFKQYSCAVCGHKSTLDEFGRLSHIVTAYEN
;
A
#
# COMPACT_ATOMS: atom_id res chain seq x y z
N MET A 1 -4.72 3.01 -13.54
CA MET A 1 -4.27 1.73 -12.94
C MET A 1 -2.75 1.68 -13.10
N LEU A 2 -2.00 1.29 -12.06
CA LEU A 2 -0.53 1.35 -12.09
C LEU A 2 0.02 0.49 -13.24
N ASN A 3 0.80 1.10 -14.13
CA ASN A 3 1.47 0.42 -15.24
C ASN A 3 2.78 1.15 -15.55
N PHE A 4 3.77 0.95 -14.69
CA PHE A 4 5.08 1.59 -14.84
C PHE A 4 5.99 0.79 -15.77
N VAL A 5 6.77 1.52 -16.58
CA VAL A 5 7.76 0.92 -17.47
C VAL A 5 9.04 0.53 -16.74
N ASP A 6 9.67 -0.53 -17.24
CA ASP A 6 11.01 -0.98 -16.84
C ASP A 6 12.05 0.13 -17.12
N GLU A 7 12.74 0.59 -16.08
CA GLU A 7 13.66 1.73 -16.14
C GLU A 7 14.74 1.58 -15.07
N SER A 8 15.98 1.99 -15.36
CA SER A 8 17.09 1.98 -14.41
C SER A 8 17.18 3.30 -13.64
N ILE A 9 17.84 3.28 -12.47
CA ILE A 9 17.99 4.42 -11.57
C ILE A 9 19.02 5.42 -12.12
N ASP A 10 20.08 4.91 -12.74
CA ASP A 10 21.22 5.66 -13.28
C ASP A 10 20.90 6.51 -14.53
N SER A 11 19.85 6.16 -15.27
CA SER A 11 19.47 6.84 -16.52
C SER A 11 18.17 7.63 -16.36
N GLY A 12 18.24 8.86 -15.86
CA GLY A 12 17.08 9.76 -15.86
C GLY A 12 15.90 9.28 -15.02
N PHE A 13 16.14 8.40 -14.04
CA PHE A 13 15.13 8.04 -13.05
C PHE A 13 14.67 9.31 -12.35
N PRO A 14 13.37 9.60 -12.32
CA PRO A 14 12.21 8.80 -12.76
C PRO A 14 11.62 9.25 -14.10
N SER A 15 11.12 8.30 -14.90
CA SER A 15 10.38 8.64 -16.12
C SER A 15 9.13 9.51 -15.86
N ASN A 16 8.58 10.05 -16.96
CA ASN A 16 7.29 10.75 -16.98
C ASN A 16 6.14 9.95 -16.33
N ASP A 17 6.16 8.61 -16.31
CA ASP A 17 5.02 7.81 -15.82
C ASP A 17 4.74 7.96 -14.31
N LEU A 18 5.77 7.96 -13.46
CA LEU A 18 5.63 8.12 -12.01
C LEU A 18 5.19 9.54 -11.66
N ILE A 19 5.78 10.56 -12.29
CA ILE A 19 5.39 11.96 -12.02
C ILE A 19 3.97 12.23 -12.55
N VAL A 20 3.57 11.67 -13.69
CA VAL A 20 2.20 11.74 -14.20
C VAL A 20 1.24 11.08 -13.21
N PHE A 21 1.57 9.90 -12.72
CA PHE A 21 0.76 9.22 -11.69
C PHE A 21 0.62 10.07 -10.42
N LEU A 22 1.71 10.65 -9.90
CA LEU A 22 1.67 11.48 -8.69
C LEU A 22 0.89 12.77 -8.92
N ASN A 23 1.03 13.40 -10.08
CA ASN A 23 0.21 14.55 -10.45
C ASN A 23 -1.26 14.16 -10.48
N GLU A 24 -1.64 13.08 -11.16
CA GLU A 24 -3.03 12.60 -11.20
C GLU A 24 -3.58 12.30 -9.80
N LEU A 25 -2.78 11.71 -8.92
CA LEU A 25 -3.17 11.37 -7.55
C LEU A 25 -3.47 12.61 -6.68
N TYR A 26 -2.73 13.71 -6.87
CA TYR A 26 -2.84 14.91 -6.03
C TYR A 26 -3.54 16.10 -6.71
N ASN A 27 -4.06 15.93 -7.94
CA ASN A 27 -4.76 16.97 -8.71
C ASN A 27 -6.25 17.14 -8.32
N GLU A 28 -6.69 16.64 -7.16
CA GLU A 28 -8.04 16.94 -6.66
C GLU A 28 -8.08 18.35 -6.04
N LEU A 29 -8.88 19.23 -6.66
CA LEU A 29 -9.07 20.64 -6.33
C LEU A 29 -9.28 20.86 -4.82
N LEU A 30 -8.21 21.25 -4.12
CA LEU A 30 -8.28 21.69 -2.73
C LEU A 30 -8.94 23.07 -2.69
N LEU A 31 -10.25 23.16 -2.50
CA LEU A 31 -10.89 24.45 -2.23
C LEU A 31 -10.66 24.85 -0.78
N VAL A 32 -9.81 25.85 -0.56
CA VAL A 32 -9.62 26.45 0.78
C VAL A 32 -10.74 27.48 0.99
N LEU A 33 -11.49 27.33 2.08
CA LEU A 33 -12.44 28.34 2.54
C LEU A 33 -11.75 29.17 3.63
N GLU A 34 -11.65 30.47 3.42
CA GLU A 34 -11.18 31.40 4.44
C GLU A 34 -12.32 31.79 5.39
N GLU A 35 -11.96 32.26 6.59
CA GLU A 35 -12.94 32.78 7.57
C GLU A 35 -13.77 33.95 7.01
N SER A 36 -13.19 34.70 6.08
CA SER A 36 -13.84 35.77 5.32
C SER A 36 -14.97 35.28 4.38
N GLY A 37 -15.10 33.97 4.19
CA GLY A 37 -15.99 33.34 3.21
C GLY A 37 -15.41 33.31 1.79
N ARG A 38 -14.18 33.79 1.60
CA ARG A 38 -13.50 33.71 0.31
C ARG A 38 -13.06 32.28 0.04
N HIS A 39 -13.35 31.79 -1.16
CA HIS A 39 -12.72 30.60 -1.69
C HIS A 39 -11.40 30.98 -2.33
N SER A 40 -10.30 30.40 -1.85
CA SER A 40 -9.05 30.37 -2.58
C SER A 40 -8.85 28.95 -3.10
N SER A 41 -8.61 28.84 -4.40
CA SER A 41 -7.87 27.70 -4.90
C SER A 41 -6.41 27.98 -4.53
N PRO A 42 -5.66 27.03 -3.95
CA PRO A 42 -4.23 27.06 -4.11
C PRO A 42 -3.95 27.33 -5.59
N GLU A 43 -3.04 28.26 -5.90
CA GLU A 43 -2.55 28.36 -7.26
C GLU A 43 -2.09 26.96 -7.71
N ASN A 44 -2.21 26.60 -9.01
CA ASN A 44 -1.66 25.33 -9.57
C ASN A 44 -0.23 25.00 -9.08
N LYS A 45 0.51 25.99 -8.58
CA LYS A 45 1.81 25.84 -7.92
C LYS A 45 1.80 24.95 -6.68
N THR A 46 0.75 24.91 -5.86
CA THR A 46 0.76 24.13 -4.60
C THR A 46 0.54 22.63 -4.84
N GLU A 47 -0.28 22.25 -5.82
CA GLU A 47 -0.56 20.85 -6.18
C GLU A 47 0.64 20.21 -6.89
N ASN A 48 1.19 20.91 -7.90
CA ASN A 48 2.44 20.52 -8.52
C ASN A 48 3.57 20.40 -7.49
N TYR A 49 3.61 21.30 -6.49
CA TYR A 49 4.60 21.24 -5.41
C TYR A 49 4.47 19.99 -4.53
N ILE A 50 3.26 19.49 -4.23
CA ILE A 50 3.08 18.25 -3.45
C ILE A 50 3.53 17.04 -4.25
N ALA A 51 3.13 16.95 -5.52
CA ALA A 51 3.54 15.86 -6.40
C ALA A 51 5.07 15.85 -6.61
N GLU A 52 5.67 17.00 -6.92
CA GLU A 52 7.12 17.19 -7.06
C GLU A 52 7.88 16.82 -5.78
N LYS A 53 7.41 17.28 -4.61
CA LYS A 53 8.07 16.95 -3.33
C LYS A 53 7.99 15.46 -3.01
N ASN A 54 6.86 14.82 -3.26
CA ASN A 54 6.72 13.37 -3.06
C ASN A 54 7.55 12.58 -4.07
N PHE A 55 7.68 13.09 -5.29
CA PHE A 55 8.55 12.55 -6.32
C PHE A 55 10.02 12.61 -5.92
N GLU A 56 10.52 13.79 -5.51
CA GLU A 56 11.90 13.97 -5.01
C GLU A 56 12.20 13.05 -3.82
N ARG A 57 11.25 12.93 -2.88
CA ARG A 57 11.37 12.00 -1.76
C ARG A 57 11.43 10.55 -2.23
N GLY A 58 10.63 10.18 -3.23
CA GLY A 58 10.63 8.86 -3.84
C GLY A 58 11.96 8.54 -4.54
N VAL A 59 12.51 9.52 -5.27
CA VAL A 59 13.85 9.41 -5.88
C VAL A 59 14.90 9.17 -4.82
N LYS A 60 14.94 9.99 -3.77
CA LYS A 60 15.90 9.81 -2.69
C LYS A 60 15.77 8.41 -2.06
N PHE A 61 14.55 7.97 -1.77
CA PHE A 61 14.29 6.62 -1.28
C PHE A 61 14.86 5.54 -2.21
N ALA A 62 14.66 5.65 -3.52
CA ALA A 62 15.17 4.69 -4.50
C ALA A 62 16.71 4.60 -4.50
N TYR A 63 17.40 5.75 -4.47
CA TYR A 63 18.86 5.79 -4.38
C TYR A 63 19.37 5.21 -3.07
N ASP A 64 18.78 5.62 -1.94
CA ASP A 64 19.15 5.09 -0.61
C ASP A 64 18.94 3.57 -0.56
N PHE A 65 17.87 3.08 -1.17
CA PHE A 65 17.53 1.67 -1.19
C PHE A 65 18.46 0.83 -2.09
N ALA A 66 18.81 1.34 -3.28
CA ALA A 66 19.81 0.71 -4.15
C ALA A 66 21.19 0.63 -3.46
N ASN A 67 21.62 1.71 -2.80
CA ASN A 67 22.86 1.73 -2.02
C ASN A 67 22.88 0.64 -0.95
N ARG A 68 21.80 0.46 -0.18
CA ARG A 68 21.72 -0.57 0.87
C ARG A 68 21.89 -1.99 0.31
N PHE A 69 21.29 -2.27 -0.84
CA PHE A 69 21.48 -3.54 -1.53
C PHE A 69 22.93 -3.72 -1.99
N THR A 70 23.52 -2.70 -2.61
CA THR A 70 24.92 -2.71 -3.05
C THR A 70 25.87 -2.95 -1.89
N GLU A 71 25.74 -2.19 -0.79
CA GLU A 71 26.58 -2.31 0.40
C GLU A 71 26.55 -3.72 0.98
N LEU A 72 25.34 -4.30 1.14
CA LEU A 72 25.22 -5.64 1.70
C LEU A 72 25.74 -6.71 0.74
N ALA A 73 25.47 -6.59 -0.56
CA ALA A 73 25.91 -7.57 -1.55
C ALA A 73 27.44 -7.60 -1.72
N LEU A 74 28.10 -6.44 -1.66
CA LEU A 74 29.55 -6.30 -1.75
C LEU A 74 30.29 -6.68 -0.46
N SER A 75 29.68 -6.46 0.71
CA SER A 75 30.26 -6.83 2.01
C SER A 75 30.02 -8.29 2.39
N SER A 76 29.07 -8.96 1.74
CA SER A 76 28.75 -10.37 1.98
C SER A 76 29.90 -11.28 1.57
N SER A 77 30.27 -12.20 2.46
CA SER A 77 31.30 -13.20 2.23
C SER A 77 30.70 -14.60 2.27
N PRO A 78 31.13 -15.52 1.39
CA PRO A 78 30.65 -16.88 1.41
C PRO A 78 30.98 -17.56 2.73
N ALA A 79 30.14 -18.54 3.12
CA ALA A 79 30.39 -19.36 4.28
C ALA A 79 31.79 -20.04 4.18
N PRO A 80 32.54 -20.21 5.29
CA PRO A 80 33.89 -20.76 5.23
C PRO A 80 34.03 -22.14 4.56
N ALA A 81 32.95 -22.92 4.51
CA ALA A 81 32.89 -24.24 3.91
C ALA A 81 32.16 -24.27 2.55
N ALA A 82 31.88 -23.10 1.95
CA ALA A 82 31.23 -23.01 0.65
C ALA A 82 32.10 -23.66 -0.43
N VAL A 83 31.53 -24.62 -1.16
CA VAL A 83 32.22 -25.34 -2.25
C VAL A 83 32.21 -24.51 -3.54
N GLU A 84 31.12 -23.75 -3.76
CA GLU A 84 30.96 -22.90 -4.92
C GLU A 84 31.64 -21.55 -4.70
N ARG A 85 32.33 -21.06 -5.74
CA ARG A 85 32.90 -19.72 -5.75
C ARG A 85 31.77 -18.71 -5.90
N TYR A 86 31.64 -17.82 -4.93
CA TYR A 86 30.75 -16.66 -5.06
C TYR A 86 31.43 -15.59 -5.90
N GLU A 87 30.72 -15.11 -6.92
CA GLU A 87 31.12 -13.94 -7.70
C GLU A 87 30.35 -12.72 -7.16
N PRO A 88 31.05 -11.72 -6.61
CA PRO A 88 30.41 -10.50 -6.18
C PRO A 88 29.67 -9.83 -7.33
N VAL A 89 28.49 -9.28 -7.02
CA VAL A 89 27.71 -8.49 -7.97
C VAL A 89 28.46 -7.20 -8.33
N ASP A 90 28.25 -6.71 -9.56
CA ASP A 90 28.73 -5.39 -9.97
C ASP A 90 28.13 -4.29 -9.08
N SER A 91 28.93 -3.30 -8.67
CA SER A 91 28.48 -2.21 -7.80
C SER A 91 27.35 -1.38 -8.41
N GLU A 92 27.26 -1.35 -9.75
CA GLU A 92 26.25 -0.64 -10.52
C GLU A 92 25.02 -1.50 -10.83
N PHE A 93 25.00 -2.79 -10.46
CA PHE A 93 23.91 -3.71 -10.79
C PHE A 93 22.55 -3.17 -10.32
N PHE A 94 22.43 -2.77 -9.04
CA PHE A 94 21.16 -2.28 -8.51
C PHE A 94 20.74 -0.93 -9.10
N PHE A 95 21.69 -0.12 -9.56
CA PHE A 95 21.37 1.16 -10.21
C PHE A 95 20.94 0.96 -11.67
N SER A 96 21.55 0.01 -12.38
CA SER A 96 21.30 -0.27 -13.79
C SER A 96 20.15 -1.28 -14.02
N ASN A 97 19.70 -1.99 -12.99
CA ASN A 97 18.66 -3.01 -13.11
C ASN A 97 17.27 -2.41 -13.33
N LYS A 98 16.71 -2.63 -14.52
CA LYS A 98 15.41 -2.05 -14.92
C LYS A 98 14.19 -2.62 -14.19
N ALA A 99 14.23 -3.91 -13.83
CA ALA A 99 13.15 -4.54 -13.08
C ALA A 99 13.10 -3.98 -11.65
N PHE A 100 14.26 -3.69 -11.07
CA PHE A 100 14.34 -3.04 -9.77
C PHE A 100 13.85 -1.60 -9.82
N GLY A 101 14.27 -0.79 -10.79
CA GLY A 101 13.76 0.58 -10.92
C GLY A 101 12.24 0.65 -11.14
N LYS A 102 11.64 -0.30 -11.88
CA LYS A 102 10.17 -0.45 -11.91
C LYS A 102 9.59 -0.78 -10.55
N THR A 103 10.17 -1.74 -9.83
CA THR A 103 9.73 -2.11 -8.47
C THR A 103 9.73 -0.91 -7.53
N LEU A 104 10.76 -0.06 -7.62
CA LEU A 104 10.86 1.18 -6.87
C LEU A 104 9.71 2.15 -7.17
N LYS A 105 9.32 2.29 -8.44
CA LYS A 105 8.12 3.10 -8.81
C LYS A 105 6.85 2.55 -8.16
N TYR A 106 6.65 1.24 -8.16
CA TYR A 106 5.50 0.62 -7.48
C TYR A 106 5.52 0.89 -5.97
N LEU A 107 6.68 0.79 -5.32
CA LEU A 107 6.83 1.09 -3.90
C LEU A 107 6.51 2.56 -3.57
N ILE A 108 7.02 3.49 -4.36
CA ILE A 108 6.72 4.92 -4.22
C ILE A 108 5.23 5.18 -4.45
N ALA A 109 4.63 4.56 -5.46
CA ALA A 109 3.21 4.70 -5.75
C ALA A 109 2.34 4.17 -4.61
N TRP A 110 2.65 3.00 -4.04
CA TRP A 110 1.91 2.44 -2.91
C TRP A 110 1.94 3.34 -1.67
N ASP A 111 3.12 3.87 -1.32
CA ASP A 111 3.26 4.77 -0.18
C ASP A 111 2.44 6.06 -0.38
N ASN A 112 2.43 6.62 -1.59
CA ASN A 112 1.65 7.80 -1.92
C ASN A 112 0.14 7.53 -1.94
N LEU A 113 -0.29 6.38 -2.49
CA LEU A 113 -1.69 5.94 -2.43
C LEU A 113 -2.18 5.84 -0.98
N CYS A 114 -1.40 5.19 -0.10
CA CYS A 114 -1.74 5.09 1.32
C CYS A 114 -1.85 6.48 1.96
N ARG A 115 -0.91 7.39 1.68
CA ARG A 115 -0.92 8.75 2.26
C ARG A 115 -2.12 9.56 1.82
N ASN A 116 -2.40 9.60 0.52
CA ASN A 116 -3.53 10.36 -0.04
C ASN A 116 -4.87 9.84 0.52
N VAL A 117 -5.06 8.51 0.52
CA VAL A 117 -6.29 7.91 1.05
C VAL A 117 -6.45 8.13 2.55
N LEU A 118 -5.36 8.05 3.33
CA LEU A 118 -5.39 8.33 4.77
C LEU A 118 -5.64 9.81 5.06
N SER A 119 -5.08 10.73 4.26
CA SER A 119 -5.32 12.16 4.43
C SER A 119 -6.80 12.49 4.28
N GLU A 120 -7.51 11.83 3.35
CA GLU A 120 -8.93 12.05 3.06
C GLU A 120 -9.89 11.21 3.92
N SER A 121 -9.35 10.41 4.84
CA SER A 121 -10.10 9.37 5.56
C SER A 121 -10.96 8.50 4.62
N ALA A 122 -10.54 8.34 3.36
CA ALA A 122 -11.34 7.80 2.25
C ALA A 122 -11.33 6.27 2.19
N TYR A 123 -11.00 5.59 3.28
CA TYR A 123 -10.82 4.14 3.34
C TYR A 123 -11.59 3.47 4.46
N PHE A 124 -12.15 2.31 4.15
CA PHE A 124 -12.78 1.47 5.15
C PHE A 124 -11.72 0.65 5.89
N SER A 125 -11.48 1.00 7.15
CA SER A 125 -10.55 0.31 8.07
C SER A 125 -9.09 0.73 7.87
N GLN A 126 -8.74 1.86 8.51
CA GLN A 126 -7.38 2.41 8.51
C GLN A 126 -6.35 1.41 9.07
N ALA A 127 -6.75 0.58 10.03
CA ALA A 127 -5.88 -0.45 10.61
C ALA A 127 -5.33 -1.41 9.55
N HIS A 128 -6.18 -1.93 8.66
CA HIS A 128 -5.74 -2.83 7.59
C HIS A 128 -4.87 -2.13 6.55
N LEU A 129 -5.14 -0.86 6.22
CA LEU A 129 -4.30 -0.10 5.29
C LEU A 129 -2.90 0.17 5.86
N LEU A 130 -2.83 0.52 7.14
CA LEU A 130 -1.57 0.73 7.86
C LEU A 130 -0.80 -0.58 8.01
N GLU A 131 -1.48 -1.70 8.26
CA GLU A 131 -0.87 -3.03 8.29
C GLU A 131 -0.31 -3.40 6.91
N ALA A 132 -1.10 -3.26 5.84
CA ALA A 132 -0.63 -3.52 4.48
C ALA A 132 0.59 -2.64 4.10
N ARG A 133 0.61 -1.37 4.51
CA ARG A 133 1.78 -0.51 4.34
C ARG A 133 3.00 -1.01 5.13
N THR A 134 2.78 -1.50 6.35
CA THR A 134 3.83 -2.07 7.20
C THR A 134 4.37 -3.37 6.62
N ASP A 135 3.52 -4.24 6.10
CA ASP A 135 3.90 -5.48 5.41
C ASP A 135 4.82 -5.21 4.22
N ILE A 136 4.50 -4.22 3.37
CA ILE A 136 5.39 -3.85 2.25
C ILE A 136 6.76 -3.41 2.76
N ASN A 137 6.82 -2.56 3.78
CA ASN A 137 8.09 -2.12 4.36
C ASN A 137 8.88 -3.28 4.98
N ALA A 138 8.22 -4.18 5.70
CA ALA A 138 8.87 -5.34 6.30
C ALA A 138 9.37 -6.34 5.24
N SER A 139 8.61 -6.51 4.14
CA SER A 139 9.02 -7.30 2.98
C SER A 139 10.31 -6.76 2.35
N ILE A 140 10.42 -5.43 2.20
CA ILE A 140 11.62 -4.75 1.72
C ILE A 140 12.82 -5.03 2.63
N GLU A 141 12.67 -4.83 3.95
CA GLU A 141 13.77 -5.02 4.90
C GLU A 141 14.30 -6.48 4.89
N MET A 142 13.40 -7.46 4.74
CA MET A 142 13.80 -8.85 4.56
C MET A 142 14.55 -9.08 3.25
N ALA A 143 14.09 -8.49 2.14
CA ALA A 143 14.73 -8.64 0.84
C ALA A 143 16.13 -8.00 0.78
N ILE A 144 16.32 -6.82 1.39
CA ILE A 144 17.64 -6.18 1.53
C ILE A 144 18.62 -7.15 2.16
N SER A 145 18.16 -7.85 3.20
CA SER A 145 18.95 -8.81 3.96
C SER A 145 19.00 -10.21 3.33
N PHE A 146 18.61 -10.34 2.06
CA PHE A 146 18.57 -11.59 1.28
C PHE A 146 17.65 -12.70 1.85
N TYR A 147 16.74 -12.37 2.76
CA TYR A 147 15.73 -13.27 3.32
C TYR A 147 14.47 -13.34 2.43
N TYR A 148 14.64 -13.75 1.17
CA TYR A 148 13.55 -13.72 0.17
C TYR A 148 12.34 -14.57 0.56
N LYS A 149 12.53 -15.73 1.21
CA LYS A 149 11.39 -16.53 1.71
C LYS A 149 10.56 -15.75 2.72
N GLN A 150 11.18 -15.09 3.69
CA GLN A 150 10.49 -14.29 4.70
C GLN A 150 9.82 -13.08 4.05
N SER A 151 10.49 -12.45 3.08
CA SER A 151 9.91 -11.38 2.27
C SER A 151 8.61 -11.84 1.56
N PHE A 152 8.61 -13.02 0.93
CA PHE A 152 7.40 -13.60 0.33
C PHE A 152 6.31 -13.98 1.36
N GLN A 153 6.69 -14.44 2.55
CA GLN A 153 5.74 -14.69 3.65
C GLN A 153 5.00 -13.40 4.05
N ILE A 154 5.72 -12.29 4.14
CA ILE A 154 5.15 -10.99 4.48
C ILE A 154 4.29 -10.46 3.33
N LEU A 155 4.71 -10.61 2.07
CA LEU A 155 3.89 -10.21 0.92
C LEU A 155 2.56 -10.96 0.83
N ARG A 156 2.51 -12.20 1.30
CA ARG A 156 1.24 -12.91 1.44
C ARG A 156 0.33 -12.23 2.48
N GLY A 157 0.89 -11.81 3.62
CA GLY A 157 0.19 -10.99 4.62
C GLY A 157 -0.36 -9.70 4.03
N PHE A 158 0.43 -9.00 3.23
CA PHE A 158 -0.02 -7.80 2.50
C PHE A 158 -1.27 -8.05 1.64
N LEU A 159 -1.33 -9.16 0.90
CA LEU A 159 -2.51 -9.51 0.09
C LEU A 159 -3.74 -9.79 0.96
N GLU A 160 -3.54 -10.44 2.11
CA GLU A 160 -4.58 -10.72 3.09
C GLU A 160 -5.09 -9.43 3.74
N SER A 161 -4.20 -8.53 4.15
CA SER A 161 -4.54 -7.22 4.72
C SER A 161 -5.24 -6.30 3.71
N SER A 162 -4.89 -6.39 2.43
CA SER A 162 -5.46 -5.54 1.37
C SER A 162 -6.88 -5.92 0.97
N ILE A 163 -7.26 -7.20 1.07
CA ILE A 163 -8.59 -7.68 0.64
C ILE A 163 -9.67 -7.48 1.71
N LEU A 164 -9.29 -7.57 2.98
CA LEU A 164 -10.23 -7.54 4.11
C LEU A 164 -11.07 -6.26 4.17
N PRO A 165 -10.51 -5.06 3.96
CA PRO A 165 -11.28 -3.82 3.85
C PRO A 165 -12.43 -3.87 2.85
N VAL A 166 -12.21 -4.44 1.66
CA VAL A 166 -13.24 -4.53 0.61
C VAL A 166 -14.38 -5.44 1.06
N TYR A 167 -14.04 -6.56 1.70
CA TYR A 167 -15.02 -7.50 2.24
C TYR A 167 -15.79 -6.90 3.43
N PHE A 168 -15.09 -6.33 4.40
CA PHE A 168 -15.67 -5.78 5.61
C PHE A 168 -16.52 -4.54 5.37
N CYS A 169 -16.20 -3.75 4.34
CA CYS A 169 -17.03 -2.62 3.92
C CYS A 169 -18.44 -3.08 3.48
N ASP A 170 -18.55 -4.25 2.85
CA ASP A 170 -19.82 -4.85 2.46
C ASP A 170 -20.47 -5.68 3.58
N GLN A 171 -19.67 -6.13 4.55
CA GLN A 171 -20.11 -6.97 5.67
C GLN A 171 -19.74 -6.33 7.03
N PRO A 172 -20.39 -5.20 7.42
CA PRO A 172 -20.02 -4.47 8.65
C PRO A 172 -20.16 -5.31 9.93
N SER A 173 -21.13 -6.23 9.99
CA SER A 173 -21.29 -7.12 11.15
C SER A 173 -20.10 -8.09 11.33
N GLU A 174 -19.48 -8.53 10.24
CA GLU A 174 -18.27 -9.36 10.30
C GLU A 174 -17.05 -8.52 10.68
N PHE A 175 -17.01 -7.25 10.27
CA PHE A 175 -16.00 -6.31 10.76
C PHE A 175 -16.08 -6.13 12.28
N GLU A 176 -17.28 -6.01 12.84
CA GLU A 176 -17.49 -5.89 14.28
C GLU A 176 -17.01 -7.12 15.06
N LYS A 177 -17.30 -8.33 14.54
CA LYS A 177 -16.73 -9.57 15.08
C LYS A 177 -15.20 -9.57 14.99
N TRP A 178 -14.64 -9.07 13.89
CA TRP A 178 -13.18 -8.98 13.73
C TRP A 178 -12.56 -8.03 14.76
N ARG A 179 -13.14 -6.85 14.96
CA ARG A 179 -12.66 -5.89 15.98
C ARG A 179 -12.70 -6.45 17.40
N SER A 180 -13.68 -7.31 17.69
CA SER A 180 -13.86 -7.96 18.99
C SER A 180 -13.09 -9.28 19.14
N ASN A 181 -12.23 -9.64 18.17
CA ASN A 181 -11.50 -10.91 18.10
C ASN A 181 -12.40 -12.17 18.04
N ASP A 182 -13.64 -12.03 17.58
CA ASP A 182 -14.62 -13.12 17.40
C ASP A 182 -14.83 -13.49 15.92
N TYR A 183 -13.93 -13.05 15.04
CA TYR A 183 -13.95 -13.40 13.62
C TYR A 183 -12.74 -14.24 13.23
N ARG A 184 -12.99 -15.29 12.46
CA ARG A 184 -11.93 -16.08 11.81
C ARG A 184 -12.03 -15.85 10.31
N VAL A 185 -10.99 -15.24 9.76
CA VAL A 185 -10.87 -15.03 8.31
C VAL A 185 -10.98 -16.40 7.62
N PRO A 186 -11.93 -16.60 6.69
CA PRO A 186 -12.04 -17.82 5.92
C PRO A 186 -10.76 -18.10 5.13
N ALA A 187 -10.59 -19.34 4.67
CA ALA A 187 -9.51 -19.64 3.73
C ALA A 187 -9.54 -18.65 2.55
N PHE A 188 -8.38 -18.13 2.16
CA PHE A 188 -8.30 -17.11 1.11
C PHE A 188 -8.87 -17.61 -0.22
N ARG A 189 -8.57 -18.88 -0.56
CA ARG A 189 -8.96 -19.58 -1.79
C ARG A 189 -9.88 -20.78 -1.49
N GLY A 190 -10.45 -21.36 -2.54
CA GLY A 190 -11.28 -22.56 -2.50
C GLY A 190 -12.78 -22.26 -2.65
N LYS A 191 -13.59 -23.33 -2.72
CA LYS A 191 -15.04 -23.24 -3.00
C LYS A 191 -15.80 -22.32 -2.03
N ASN A 192 -15.38 -22.31 -0.76
CA ASN A 192 -15.96 -21.47 0.29
C ASN A 192 -14.99 -20.35 0.74
N GLY A 193 -13.96 -20.08 -0.05
CA GLY A 193 -12.91 -19.12 0.29
C GLY A 193 -13.35 -17.67 0.12
N LEU A 194 -12.59 -16.75 0.72
CA LEU A 194 -12.88 -15.32 0.73
C LEU A 194 -13.01 -14.74 -0.69
N LEU A 195 -12.06 -15.02 -1.57
CA LEU A 195 -12.08 -14.51 -2.95
C LEU A 195 -13.33 -14.96 -3.73
N LYS A 196 -13.74 -16.23 -3.57
CA LYS A 196 -14.91 -16.77 -4.23
C LYS A 196 -16.19 -16.07 -3.75
N LYS A 197 -16.32 -15.89 -2.43
CA LYS A 197 -17.44 -15.14 -1.84
C LYS A 197 -17.54 -13.72 -2.40
N MET A 198 -16.41 -13.02 -2.55
CA MET A 198 -16.38 -11.65 -3.06
C MET A 198 -16.73 -11.55 -4.55
N VAL A 199 -16.39 -12.56 -5.36
CA VAL A 199 -16.88 -12.65 -6.75
C VAL A 199 -18.39 -12.91 -6.77
N ASP A 200 -18.88 -13.82 -5.92
CA ASP A 200 -20.30 -14.17 -5.87
C ASP A 200 -21.17 -12.99 -5.42
N SER A 201 -20.65 -12.12 -4.55
CA SER A 201 -21.29 -10.85 -4.17
C SER A 201 -20.97 -9.69 -5.11
N SER A 202 -20.29 -9.92 -6.23
CA SER A 202 -19.92 -8.90 -7.23
C SER A 202 -19.09 -7.73 -6.68
N LEU A 203 -18.36 -7.95 -5.59
CA LEU A 203 -17.43 -6.98 -5.01
C LEU A 203 -16.14 -6.85 -5.81
N ILE A 204 -15.69 -7.96 -6.41
CA ILE A 204 -14.54 -8.01 -7.29
C ILE A 204 -14.88 -8.77 -8.58
N SER A 205 -14.18 -8.45 -9.67
CA SER A 205 -14.34 -9.20 -10.92
C SER A 205 -13.70 -10.59 -10.83
N SER A 206 -14.18 -11.52 -11.67
CA SER A 206 -13.57 -12.85 -11.80
C SER A 206 -12.12 -12.79 -12.25
N GLU A 207 -11.76 -11.81 -13.09
CA GLU A 207 -10.38 -11.55 -13.52
C GLU A 207 -9.50 -11.15 -12.34
N LEU A 208 -9.95 -10.18 -11.52
CA LEU A 208 -9.20 -9.76 -10.34
C LEU A 208 -9.03 -10.91 -9.34
N CYS A 209 -10.07 -11.72 -9.15
CA CYS A 209 -10.01 -12.94 -8.34
C CYS A 209 -8.98 -13.94 -8.88
N HIS A 210 -8.90 -14.11 -10.20
CA HIS A 210 -7.93 -14.99 -10.84
C HIS A 210 -6.50 -14.50 -10.55
N ASP A 211 -6.20 -13.24 -10.84
CA ASP A 211 -4.88 -12.64 -10.62
C ASP A 211 -4.44 -12.77 -9.16
N PHE A 212 -5.33 -12.45 -8.21
CA PHE A 212 -5.06 -12.61 -6.78
C PHE A 212 -4.82 -14.06 -6.39
N SER A 213 -5.66 -14.98 -6.88
CA SER A 213 -5.53 -16.40 -6.58
C SER A 213 -4.22 -16.98 -7.14
N GLU A 214 -3.79 -16.54 -8.32
CA GLU A 214 -2.55 -16.95 -8.94
C GLU A 214 -1.34 -16.46 -8.13
N LEU A 215 -1.26 -15.15 -7.86
CA LEU A 215 -0.16 -14.58 -7.08
C LEU A 215 -0.09 -15.19 -5.67
N TYR A 216 -1.23 -15.39 -5.02
CA TYR A 216 -1.29 -16.06 -3.72
C TYR A 216 -0.80 -17.51 -3.80
N CYS A 217 -1.13 -18.22 -4.89
CA CYS A 217 -0.63 -19.58 -5.12
C CYS A 217 0.89 -19.60 -5.33
N GLN A 218 1.42 -18.65 -6.11
CA GLN A 218 2.84 -18.49 -6.33
C GLN A 218 3.57 -18.24 -5.02
N LEU A 219 3.11 -17.26 -4.22
CA LEU A 219 3.67 -16.97 -2.89
C LEU A 219 3.64 -18.21 -1.99
N ASN A 220 2.51 -18.92 -1.93
CA ASN A 220 2.40 -20.14 -1.14
C ASN A 220 3.41 -21.22 -1.62
N GLY A 221 3.65 -21.31 -2.92
CA GLY A 221 4.71 -22.14 -3.51
C GLY A 221 6.12 -21.70 -3.10
N SER A 222 6.42 -20.40 -3.12
CA SER A 222 7.70 -19.85 -2.67
C SER A 222 7.97 -20.11 -1.18
N ILE A 223 6.92 -20.21 -0.38
CA ILE A 223 7.02 -20.43 1.07
C ILE A 223 7.13 -21.92 1.43
N HIS A 224 6.35 -22.78 0.74
CA HIS A 224 6.14 -24.18 1.12
C HIS A 224 6.58 -25.23 0.09
N GLY A 225 6.81 -24.85 -1.17
CA GLY A 225 6.95 -25.77 -2.30
C GLY A 225 8.31 -26.44 -2.45
N GLY A 226 9.39 -25.92 -1.85
CA GLY A 226 10.71 -26.54 -1.93
C GLY A 226 11.85 -25.69 -1.35
N GLU A 227 13.09 -26.14 -1.57
CA GLU A 227 14.29 -25.51 -0.99
C GLU A 227 14.69 -24.17 -1.64
N LYS A 228 14.13 -23.79 -2.80
CA LYS A 228 14.60 -22.68 -3.65
C LYS A 228 14.97 -21.42 -2.84
N TYR A 229 14.04 -20.96 -2.00
CA TYR A 229 14.19 -19.73 -1.21
C TYR A 229 14.61 -19.96 0.25
N LEU A 230 14.96 -21.20 0.64
CA LEU A 230 15.48 -21.42 1.98
C LEU A 230 16.83 -20.71 2.13
N VAL A 231 16.97 -19.93 3.21
CA VAL A 231 18.24 -19.29 3.61
C VAL A 231 19.39 -20.31 3.66
N ASN A 232 19.04 -21.52 4.09
CA ASN A 232 19.95 -22.63 4.31
C ASN A 232 19.84 -23.71 3.22
N LYS A 233 19.41 -23.35 2.02
CA LYS A 233 19.32 -24.25 0.86
C LYS A 233 20.65 -24.96 0.62
N GLY A 234 20.60 -26.26 0.36
CA GLY A 234 21.78 -27.03 -0.01
C GLY A 234 22.69 -27.45 1.14
N ILE A 235 22.25 -27.32 2.41
CA ILE A 235 23.01 -27.85 3.56
C ILE A 235 23.28 -29.36 3.39
N HIS A 236 22.27 -30.13 2.97
CA HIS A 236 22.40 -31.58 2.82
C HIS A 236 23.28 -31.98 1.63
N SER A 237 23.31 -31.17 0.57
CA SER A 237 24.18 -31.35 -0.60
C SER A 237 25.55 -30.71 -0.44
N ARG A 238 25.85 -30.09 0.71
CA ARG A 238 27.08 -29.31 0.96
C ARG A 238 27.31 -28.19 -0.07
N SER A 239 26.23 -27.68 -0.66
CA SER A 239 26.24 -26.56 -1.61
C SER A 239 25.71 -25.27 -0.98
N TRP A 240 25.59 -25.23 0.35
CA TRP A 240 25.21 -24.01 1.06
C TRP A 240 26.40 -23.04 1.10
N SER A 241 26.22 -21.87 0.49
CA SER A 241 27.28 -20.86 0.36
C SER A 241 27.16 -19.71 1.36
N GLY A 242 26.21 -19.77 2.30
CA GLY A 242 25.89 -18.67 3.22
C GLY A 242 24.74 -17.79 2.75
N LEU A 243 24.48 -16.72 3.49
CA LEU A 243 23.49 -15.70 3.14
C LEU A 243 24.13 -14.71 2.17
N LEU A 244 23.96 -14.97 0.88
CA LEU A 244 24.56 -14.21 -0.22
C LEU A 244 23.48 -13.66 -1.15
N PHE A 245 23.82 -12.59 -1.87
CA PHE A 245 22.98 -12.08 -2.95
C PHE A 245 22.81 -13.15 -4.04
N LYS A 246 21.59 -13.26 -4.55
CA LYS A 246 21.22 -14.15 -5.66
C LYS A 246 20.32 -13.36 -6.59
N GLU A 247 20.81 -13.14 -7.81
CA GLU A 247 20.12 -12.33 -8.80
C GLU A 247 18.73 -12.87 -9.14
N GLU A 248 18.59 -14.18 -9.35
CA GLU A 248 17.28 -14.78 -9.67
C GLU A 248 16.25 -14.58 -8.55
N ASP A 249 16.64 -14.79 -7.29
CA ASP A 249 15.73 -14.62 -6.15
C ASP A 249 15.33 -13.14 -5.96
N PHE A 250 16.26 -12.23 -6.25
CA PHE A 250 16.01 -10.78 -6.26
C PHE A 250 15.03 -10.37 -7.36
N LEU A 251 15.22 -10.86 -8.59
CA LEU A 251 14.34 -10.56 -9.72
C LEU A 251 12.94 -11.14 -9.51
N ASP A 252 12.85 -12.36 -8.96
CA ASP A 252 11.58 -12.95 -8.53
C ASP A 252 10.86 -12.06 -7.50
N TRP A 253 11.61 -11.51 -6.54
CA TRP A 253 11.08 -10.58 -5.54
C TRP A 253 10.57 -9.28 -6.18
N CYS A 254 11.36 -8.65 -7.06
CA CYS A 254 10.98 -7.45 -7.80
C CYS A 254 9.65 -7.60 -8.54
N GLU A 255 9.51 -8.69 -9.31
CA GLU A 255 8.28 -8.98 -10.05
C GLU A 255 7.10 -9.24 -9.11
N THR A 256 7.32 -10.03 -8.05
CA THR A 256 6.27 -10.40 -7.10
C THR A 256 5.75 -9.19 -6.32
N VAL A 257 6.62 -8.29 -5.86
CA VAL A 257 6.24 -7.03 -5.18
C VAL A 257 5.47 -6.11 -6.11
N SER A 258 5.97 -5.92 -7.34
CA SER A 258 5.32 -5.06 -8.32
C SER A 258 3.90 -5.56 -8.63
N ARG A 259 3.73 -6.87 -8.85
CA ARG A 259 2.42 -7.50 -9.05
C ARG A 259 1.53 -7.38 -7.81
N ALA A 260 2.07 -7.60 -6.62
CA ALA A 260 1.30 -7.46 -5.37
C ALA A 260 0.76 -6.04 -5.22
N ILE A 261 1.59 -5.02 -5.39
CA ILE A 261 1.17 -3.61 -5.28
C ILE A 261 0.17 -3.23 -6.37
N ALA A 262 0.37 -3.69 -7.60
CA ALA A 262 -0.59 -3.46 -8.67
C ALA A 262 -1.99 -3.98 -8.27
N LEU A 263 -2.05 -5.19 -7.73
CA LEU A 263 -3.28 -5.80 -7.23
C LEU A 263 -3.86 -5.09 -5.99
N GLY A 264 -3.03 -4.75 -5.01
CA GLY A 264 -3.44 -3.97 -3.84
C GLY A 264 -4.00 -2.61 -4.21
N SER A 265 -3.44 -1.93 -5.21
CA SER A 265 -3.96 -0.64 -5.70
C SER A 265 -5.36 -0.76 -6.31
N LYS A 266 -5.66 -1.87 -7.01
CA LYS A 266 -7.01 -2.13 -7.54
C LYS A 266 -8.02 -2.31 -6.40
N LEU A 267 -7.66 -3.05 -5.35
CA LEU A 267 -8.51 -3.24 -4.17
C LEU A 267 -8.72 -1.95 -3.39
N LEU A 268 -7.66 -1.16 -3.22
CA LEU A 268 -7.72 0.15 -2.60
C LEU A 268 -8.73 1.05 -3.32
N PHE A 269 -8.67 1.10 -4.65
CA PHE A 269 -9.63 1.84 -5.47
C PHE A 269 -11.07 1.33 -5.31
N ILE A 270 -11.29 0.01 -5.27
CA ILE A 270 -12.61 -0.56 -5.00
C ILE A 270 -13.13 -0.09 -3.65
N ASN A 271 -12.30 -0.15 -2.61
CA ASN A 271 -12.69 0.22 -1.26
C ASN A 271 -13.01 1.70 -1.10
N VAL A 272 -12.19 2.58 -1.71
CA VAL A 272 -12.45 4.03 -1.75
C VAL A 272 -13.82 4.30 -2.40
N ASN A 273 -14.13 3.62 -3.50
CA ASN A 273 -15.43 3.76 -4.15
C ASN A 273 -16.59 3.21 -3.33
N GLN A 274 -16.42 2.11 -2.59
CA GLN A 274 -17.43 1.61 -1.67
C GLN A 274 -17.72 2.65 -0.58
N LEU A 275 -16.68 3.21 0.05
CA LEU A 275 -16.86 4.19 1.10
C LEU A 275 -17.50 5.48 0.58
N LYS A 276 -17.12 5.93 -0.63
CA LYS A 276 -17.75 7.09 -1.28
C LYS A 276 -19.27 6.88 -1.44
N LYS A 277 -19.69 5.71 -1.92
CA LYS A 277 -21.12 5.37 -2.02
C LYS A 277 -21.83 5.36 -0.67
N ILE A 278 -21.19 4.87 0.39
CA ILE A 278 -21.77 4.87 1.74
C ILE A 278 -21.94 6.32 2.23
N ARG A 279 -20.94 7.19 2.02
CA ARG A 279 -21.04 8.61 2.37
C ARG A 279 -22.19 9.30 1.64
N ASP A 280 -22.40 8.99 0.37
CA ASP A 280 -23.50 9.55 -0.43
C ASP A 280 -24.88 9.02 0.00
N SER A 281 -24.94 7.92 0.75
CA SER A 281 -26.18 7.22 1.11
C SER A 281 -26.92 7.77 2.35
N SER A 282 -26.53 8.96 2.86
CA SER A 282 -27.08 9.58 4.09
C SER A 282 -26.87 8.78 5.39
N LEU A 283 -26.17 7.64 5.32
CA LEU A 283 -25.81 6.84 6.49
C LEU A 283 -24.70 7.54 7.27
N LEU A 284 -25.03 7.96 8.50
CA LEU A 284 -24.06 8.56 9.38
C LEU A 284 -23.25 7.48 10.10
N MET A 285 -21.94 7.45 9.82
CA MET A 285 -21.00 6.52 10.45
C MET A 285 -19.66 7.19 10.72
N CYS A 286 -18.98 6.75 11.77
CA CYS A 286 -17.61 7.18 12.04
C CYS A 286 -16.66 6.69 10.95
N LEU A 287 -15.94 7.59 10.28
CA LEU A 287 -15.02 7.24 9.19
C LEU A 287 -13.78 6.43 9.62
N THR A 288 -13.50 6.38 10.93
CA THR A 288 -12.35 5.64 11.46
C THR A 288 -12.75 4.24 11.91
N CYS A 289 -13.78 4.15 12.76
CA CYS A 289 -14.16 2.90 13.40
C CYS A 289 -15.47 2.30 12.86
N HIS A 290 -16.16 2.99 11.96
CA HIS A 290 -17.42 2.58 11.33
C HIS A 290 -18.62 2.42 12.25
N ASN A 291 -18.50 2.88 13.50
CA ASN A 291 -19.60 2.96 14.44
C ASN A 291 -20.69 3.93 13.92
N SER A 292 -21.94 3.48 13.91
CA SER A 292 -23.11 4.26 13.51
C SER A 292 -23.99 4.70 14.69
N GLU A 293 -23.69 4.24 15.89
CA GLU A 293 -24.45 4.53 17.11
C GLU A 293 -23.77 5.63 17.94
N ASP A 294 -24.51 6.35 18.78
CA ASP A 294 -23.94 7.33 19.73
C ASP A 294 -22.95 8.35 19.12
N LEU A 295 -23.26 8.84 17.91
CA LEU A 295 -22.50 9.90 17.26
C LEU A 295 -22.98 11.27 17.77
N GLY A 296 -22.09 12.00 18.44
CA GLY A 296 -22.32 13.39 18.80
C GLY A 296 -22.29 14.27 17.54
N ILE A 297 -23.22 15.23 17.45
CA ILE A 297 -23.30 16.17 16.32
C ILE A 297 -23.33 17.58 16.89
N ASP A 298 -22.33 18.37 16.54
CA ASP A 298 -22.26 19.80 16.83
C ASP A 298 -22.33 20.57 15.51
N GLU A 299 -23.10 21.66 15.46
CA GLU A 299 -23.16 22.54 14.30
C GLU A 299 -22.39 23.84 14.59
N PHE A 300 -21.63 24.32 13.61
CA PHE A 300 -20.92 25.59 13.70
C PHE A 300 -20.89 26.31 12.36
N VAL A 301 -20.63 27.63 12.38
CA VAL A 301 -20.55 28.46 11.18
C VAL A 301 -19.11 28.91 10.97
N PHE A 302 -18.62 28.78 9.74
CA PHE A 302 -17.30 29.29 9.33
C PHE A 302 -17.35 29.76 7.87
N GLY A 303 -16.73 30.89 7.55
CA GLY A 303 -16.73 31.42 6.18
C GLY A 303 -18.15 31.61 5.60
N CYS A 304 -19.10 32.03 6.44
CA CYS A 304 -20.53 32.16 6.10
C CYS A 304 -21.22 30.84 5.67
N LYS A 305 -20.62 29.67 5.95
CA LYS A 305 -21.21 28.35 5.69
C LYS A 305 -21.44 27.59 6.99
N THR A 306 -22.45 26.74 7.00
CA THR A 306 -22.75 25.86 8.13
C THR A 306 -22.01 24.54 7.97
N PHE A 307 -21.38 24.09 9.05
CA PHE A 307 -20.66 22.83 9.13
C PHE A 307 -21.23 21.98 10.27
N LYS A 308 -21.13 20.66 10.10
CA LYS A 308 -21.47 19.67 11.11
C LYS A 308 -20.22 18.94 11.55
N GLN A 309 -19.85 19.05 12.82
CA GLN A 309 -18.81 18.24 13.42
C GLN A 309 -19.43 16.99 14.05
N TYR A 310 -19.01 15.84 13.58
CA TYR A 310 -19.38 14.55 14.13
C TYR A 310 -18.28 14.06 15.06
N SER A 311 -18.66 13.64 16.25
CA SER A 311 -17.76 13.07 17.26
C SER A 311 -18.18 11.64 17.57
N CYS A 312 -17.29 10.68 17.35
CA CYS A 312 -17.55 9.27 17.66
C CYS A 312 -17.22 8.96 19.12
N ALA A 313 -18.22 8.53 19.90
CA ALA A 313 -18.01 8.15 21.30
C ALA A 313 -17.11 6.90 21.48
N VAL A 314 -17.07 6.00 20.49
CA VAL A 314 -16.31 4.75 20.56
C VAL A 314 -14.81 4.98 20.37
N CYS A 315 -14.42 5.74 19.34
CA CYS A 315 -12.99 5.92 19.00
C CYS A 315 -12.48 7.35 19.20
N GLY A 316 -13.33 8.29 19.62
CA GLY A 316 -12.98 9.70 19.81
C GLY A 316 -12.71 10.48 18.51
N HIS A 317 -12.85 9.85 17.34
CA HIS A 317 -12.62 10.51 16.06
C HIS A 317 -13.63 11.63 15.83
N LYS A 318 -13.13 12.76 15.30
CA LYS A 318 -13.95 13.88 14.87
C LYS A 318 -13.82 14.10 13.37
N SER A 319 -14.96 14.24 12.70
CA SER A 319 -15.03 14.55 11.27
C SER A 319 -15.96 15.73 11.04
N THR A 320 -15.52 16.70 10.24
CA THR A 320 -16.33 17.86 9.86
C THR A 320 -16.92 17.63 8.48
N LEU A 321 -18.24 17.79 8.34
CA LEU A 321 -18.92 17.79 7.05
C LEU A 321 -19.47 19.19 6.74
N ASP A 322 -19.47 19.56 5.46
CA ASP A 322 -20.15 20.77 4.99
C ASP A 322 -21.69 20.60 4.95
N GLU A 323 -22.38 21.66 4.54
CA GLU A 323 -23.85 21.69 4.39
C GLU A 323 -24.40 20.66 3.39
N PHE A 324 -23.55 20.13 2.51
CA PHE A 324 -23.88 19.08 1.54
C PHE A 324 -23.49 17.68 2.02
N GLY A 325 -23.00 17.54 3.25
CA GLY A 325 -22.56 16.27 3.82
C GLY A 325 -21.18 15.80 3.32
N ARG A 326 -20.40 16.68 2.68
CA ARG A 326 -19.06 16.34 2.16
C ARG A 326 -18.01 16.56 3.24
N LEU A 327 -17.01 15.68 3.29
CA LEU A 327 -15.91 15.80 4.24
C LEU A 327 -15.14 17.10 3.98
N SER A 328 -15.02 17.93 5.02
CA SER A 328 -14.20 19.12 5.03
C SER A 328 -13.01 18.87 5.95
N HIS A 329 -11.79 18.89 5.39
CA HIS A 329 -10.59 18.80 6.21
C HIS A 329 -10.50 20.04 7.09
N ILE A 330 -10.47 19.78 8.41
CA ILE A 330 -10.23 20.70 9.52
C ILE A 330 -10.43 22.18 9.16
N VAL A 331 -11.60 22.70 9.51
CA VAL A 331 -11.74 24.14 9.78
C VAL A 331 -10.91 24.45 11.02
N THR A 332 -9.61 24.61 10.84
CA THR A 332 -8.72 25.18 11.85
C THR A 332 -8.61 26.65 11.49
N ALA A 333 -9.10 27.51 12.38
CA ALA A 333 -8.54 28.85 12.46
C ALA A 333 -7.02 28.66 12.58
N TYR A 334 -6.27 28.98 11.54
CA TYR A 334 -4.85 29.17 11.68
C TYR A 334 -4.70 30.41 12.57
N GLU A 335 -4.45 30.19 13.86
CA GLU A 335 -3.92 31.26 14.70
C GLU A 335 -2.58 31.67 14.08
N ASN A 336 -2.53 32.91 13.56
CA ASN A 336 -1.35 33.50 12.91
C ASN A 336 -0.15 33.60 13.86
#